data_AF-A0A819PN71-F1
#
_entry.id   AF-A0A819PN71-F1
#
_cell.length_a   1.000
_cell.length_b   1.000
_cell.length_c   1.000
_cell.angle_alpha   90.00
_cell.angle_beta   90.00
_cell.angle_gamma   90.00
#
_symmetry.space_group_name_H-M   'P 1'
#
loop_
_entity.id
_entity.type
_entity.pdbx_description
1 polymer ?
#
loop_
_entity_poly.entity_id
_entity_poly.type
_entity_poly.pdbx_seq_one_letter_code
_entity_poly.pdbx_strand_id
1 'polypeptide(L)'
;MTLKSSLKHLKLKNYKAATSFAIRLLELEPASDIRKVLSVREKNPIDEHPLNYDEYNPFNICTASYVPHLSNSLSGTAHLPDFIGQLCRVTKPTEIGKESIGLRISMSQFC
;
A
#
# COMPACT_ATOMS: atom_id res chain seq x y z
N MET A 1 -10.96 4.20 -7.21
CA MET A 1 -10.25 5.41 -7.72
C MET A 1 -8.73 5.27 -7.72
N THR A 2 -8.13 4.62 -6.71
CA THR A 2 -6.66 4.46 -6.59
C THR A 2 -6.04 3.67 -7.75
N LEU A 3 -6.59 2.50 -8.09
CA LEU A 3 -6.08 1.68 -9.20
C LEU A 3 -6.16 2.38 -10.57
N LYS A 4 -7.23 3.16 -10.81
CA LYS A 4 -7.37 4.00 -12.02
C LYS A 4 -6.23 5.02 -12.11
N SER A 5 -5.79 5.59 -10.99
CA SER A 5 -4.66 6.52 -10.95
C SER A 5 -3.32 5.82 -11.21
N SER A 6 -3.15 4.59 -10.72
CA SER A 6 -1.95 3.78 -10.94
C SER A 6 -1.74 3.39 -12.41
N LEU A 7 -2.76 3.45 -13.27
CA LEU A 7 -2.60 3.25 -14.72
C LEU A 7 -1.72 4.32 -15.39
N LYS A 8 -1.44 5.46 -14.72
CA LYS A 8 -0.48 6.46 -15.21
C LYS A 8 0.94 5.91 -15.38
N HIS A 9 1.28 4.78 -14.77
CA HIS A 9 2.56 4.09 -14.97
C HIS A 9 2.81 3.67 -16.43
N LEU A 10 1.76 3.56 -17.26
CA LEU A 10 1.91 3.37 -18.72
C LEU A 10 2.64 4.54 -19.39
N LYS A 11 2.44 5.77 -18.89
CA LYS A 11 3.15 6.96 -19.39
C LYS A 11 4.62 6.96 -18.98
N LEU A 12 4.94 6.31 -17.87
CA LEU A 12 6.31 6.08 -17.38
C LEU A 12 6.95 4.83 -17.97
N LYS A 13 6.28 4.19 -18.96
CA LYS A 13 6.72 2.95 -19.61
C LYS A 13 7.00 1.79 -18.64
N ASN A 14 6.34 1.80 -17.49
CA ASN A 14 6.34 0.69 -16.54
C ASN A 14 5.15 -0.22 -16.85
N TYR A 15 5.29 -1.01 -17.92
CA TYR A 15 4.19 -1.79 -18.49
C TYR A 15 3.82 -3.02 -17.66
N LYS A 16 4.76 -3.64 -16.95
CA LYS A 16 4.51 -4.83 -16.13
C LYS A 16 3.70 -4.44 -14.90
N ALA A 17 4.14 -3.44 -14.14
CA ALA A 17 3.40 -2.90 -13.00
C ALA A 17 2.02 -2.35 -13.41
N ALA A 18 1.94 -1.57 -14.49
CA ALA A 18 0.66 -1.03 -14.97
C ALA A 18 -0.35 -2.13 -15.35
N THR A 19 0.12 -3.25 -15.89
CA THR A 19 -0.74 -4.37 -16.25
C THR A 19 -1.30 -5.09 -15.03
N SER A 20 -0.49 -5.30 -13.99
CA SER A 20 -1.01 -5.86 -12.73
C SER A 20 -2.15 -5.00 -12.18
N PHE A 21 -1.98 -3.67 -12.17
CA PHE A 21 -3.04 -2.75 -11.73
C PHE A 21 -4.27 -2.79 -12.65
N ALA A 22 -4.07 -2.93 -13.96
CA ALA A 22 -5.15 -3.07 -14.93
C ALA A 22 -5.97 -4.35 -14.73
N ILE A 23 -5.32 -5.48 -14.46
CA ILE A 23 -5.99 -6.77 -14.20
C ILE A 23 -6.83 -6.67 -12.91
N ARG A 24 -6.22 -6.21 -11.80
CA ARG A 24 -6.95 -6.02 -10.53
C ARG A 24 -8.12 -5.05 -10.67
N LEU A 25 -8.00 -4.04 -11.53
CA LEU A 25 -9.09 -3.11 -11.79
C LEU A 25 -10.22 -3.76 -12.60
N LEU A 26 -9.91 -4.65 -13.55
CA LEU A 26 -10.91 -5.42 -14.29
C LEU A 26 -11.67 -6.41 -13.41
N GLU A 27 -11.01 -6.96 -12.38
CA GLU A 27 -11.65 -7.83 -11.39
C GLU A 27 -12.69 -7.09 -10.53
N LEU A 28 -12.45 -5.80 -10.25
CA LEU A 28 -13.35 -4.98 -9.45
C LEU A 28 -14.50 -4.39 -10.28
N GLU A 29 -14.22 -3.92 -11.49
CA GLU A 29 -15.21 -3.32 -12.37
C GLU A 29 -14.95 -3.73 -13.84
N PRO A 30 -15.96 -4.21 -14.59
CA PRO A 30 -15.82 -4.49 -16.01
C PRO A 30 -15.67 -3.17 -16.77
N ALA A 31 -14.44 -2.75 -17.05
CA ALA A 31 -14.13 -1.52 -17.77
C ALA A 31 -13.54 -1.81 -19.16
N SER A 32 -14.23 -1.34 -20.19
CA SER A 32 -13.90 -1.53 -21.61
C SER A 32 -12.56 -0.92 -22.02
N ASP A 33 -12.16 0.20 -21.42
CA ASP A 33 -10.93 0.93 -21.79
C ASP A 33 -9.63 0.26 -21.30
N ILE A 34 -9.72 -0.65 -20.34
CA ILE A 34 -8.54 -1.30 -19.74
C ILE A 34 -8.00 -2.41 -20.63
N ARG A 35 -8.83 -3.03 -21.48
CA ARG A 35 -8.37 -4.07 -22.42
C ARG A 35 -7.29 -3.55 -23.37
N LYS A 36 -7.37 -2.26 -23.75
CA LYS A 36 -6.36 -1.60 -24.58
C LYS A 36 -4.99 -1.54 -23.89
N VAL A 37 -4.98 -1.38 -22.57
CA VAL A 37 -3.76 -1.37 -21.76
C VAL A 37 -3.06 -2.73 -21.80
N LEU A 38 -3.82 -3.81 -21.70
CA LEU A 38 -3.29 -5.18 -21.75
C LEU A 38 -2.63 -5.48 -23.10
N SER A 39 -3.22 -5.03 -24.21
CA SER A 39 -2.64 -5.17 -25.55
C SER A 39 -1.33 -4.39 -25.74
N VAL A 40 -1.08 -3.33 -24.96
CA VAL A 40 0.20 -2.58 -25.03
C VAL A 40 1.33 -3.38 -24.38
N ARG A 41 1.07 -4.09 -23.27
CA ARG A 41 2.07 -4.95 -22.63
C ARG A 41 2.54 -6.09 -23.54
N GLU A 42 1.65 -6.69 -24.32
CA GLU A 42 2.02 -7.78 -25.24
C GLU A 42 3.15 -7.37 -26.19
N LYS A 43 3.25 -6.07 -26.51
CA LYS A 43 4.32 -5.52 -27.35
C LYS A 43 5.59 -5.19 -26.58
N ASN A 44 5.48 -4.78 -25.31
CA ASN A 44 6.61 -4.38 -24.46
C ASN A 44 6.37 -4.76 -22.99
N PRO A 45 6.90 -5.91 -22.51
CA PRO A 45 6.62 -6.41 -21.16
C PRO A 45 7.61 -5.95 -20.08
N ILE A 46 8.47 -4.97 -20.37
CA ILE A 46 9.51 -4.48 -19.44
C ILE A 46 9.05 -3.25 -18.68
N ASP A 47 9.58 -3.08 -17.46
CA ASP A 47 9.52 -1.81 -16.75
C ASP A 47 10.81 -1.03 -17.02
N GLU A 48 10.71 0.22 -17.46
CA GLU A 48 11.87 1.08 -17.74
C GLU A 48 12.51 1.62 -16.46
N HIS A 49 11.73 1.78 -15.38
CA HIS A 49 12.20 2.34 -14.13
C HIS A 49 12.09 1.34 -12.97
N PRO A 50 13.15 1.18 -12.15
CA PRO A 50 13.09 0.31 -10.99
C PRO A 50 12.06 0.84 -9.98
N LEU A 51 11.13 -0.03 -9.58
CA LEU A 51 10.11 0.27 -8.59
C LEU A 51 10.44 -0.49 -7.31
N ASN A 52 10.43 0.20 -6.17
CA ASN A 52 10.42 -0.44 -4.85
C ASN A 52 9.00 -0.89 -4.49
N TYR A 53 8.44 -1.77 -5.32
CA TYR A 53 7.09 -2.31 -5.19
C TYR A 53 7.10 -3.78 -5.58
N ASP A 54 6.74 -4.63 -4.64
CA ASP A 54 6.53 -6.06 -4.85
C ASP A 54 5.05 -6.37 -4.62
N GLU A 55 4.41 -6.94 -5.63
CA GLU A 55 2.99 -7.25 -5.61
C GLU A 55 2.65 -8.59 -4.95
N TYR A 56 3.63 -9.47 -4.82
CA TYR A 56 3.50 -10.82 -4.25
C TYR A 56 3.90 -10.86 -2.78
N ASN A 57 4.68 -9.88 -2.34
CA ASN A 57 5.12 -9.76 -0.97
C ASN A 57 4.18 -8.81 -0.19
N PRO A 58 3.40 -9.29 0.79
CA PRO A 58 2.54 -8.43 1.59
C PRO A 58 3.39 -7.46 2.42
N PHE A 59 3.04 -6.17 2.39
CA PHE A 59 3.74 -5.13 3.15
C PHE A 59 2.75 -4.15 3.76
N ASN A 60 3.18 -3.47 4.81
CA ASN A 60 2.47 -2.33 5.38
C ASN A 60 3.16 -1.04 4.98
N ILE A 61 2.43 0.06 4.88
CA ILE A 61 3.00 1.37 4.52
C ILE A 61 3.38 2.09 5.81
N CYS A 62 4.64 2.54 5.90
CA CYS A 62 5.06 3.41 7.00
C CYS A 62 4.29 4.74 6.91
N THR A 63 3.51 5.09 7.94
CA THR A 63 2.67 6.30 7.88
C THR A 63 3.47 7.62 8.04
N ALA A 64 4.77 7.52 8.35
CA ALA A 64 5.67 8.67 8.43
C ALA A 64 6.51 8.88 7.16
N SER A 65 7.04 7.82 6.56
CA SER A 65 7.92 7.91 5.37
C SER A 65 7.24 7.52 4.06
N TYR A 66 6.05 6.93 4.10
CA TYR A 66 5.32 6.39 2.95
C TYR A 66 6.07 5.30 2.17
N VAL A 67 7.07 4.67 2.81
CA VAL A 67 7.85 3.56 2.26
C VAL A 67 7.19 2.22 2.66
N PRO A 68 7.17 1.21 1.77
CA PRO A 68 6.73 -0.13 2.13
C PRO A 68 7.64 -0.73 3.22
N HIS A 69 7.03 -1.37 4.22
CA HIS A 69 7.70 -1.95 5.36
C HIS A 69 7.04 -3.27 5.78
N LEU A 70 7.86 -4.28 6.01
CA LEU A 70 7.45 -5.63 6.44
C LEU A 70 7.29 -5.70 7.97
N SER A 71 6.53 -4.79 8.59
CA SER A 71 6.21 -4.92 10.02
C SER A 71 4.94 -5.74 10.23
N ASN A 72 4.99 -6.67 11.16
CA ASN A 72 3.87 -7.41 11.74
C ASN A 72 3.19 -6.67 12.92
N SER A 73 3.21 -5.33 12.94
CA SER A 73 2.70 -4.55 14.07
C SER A 73 1.18 -4.74 14.23
N LEU A 74 0.78 -5.30 15.38
CA LEU A 74 -0.62 -5.49 15.79
C LEU A 74 -1.38 -4.17 16.01
N SER A 75 -0.68 -3.05 16.17
CA SER A 75 -1.25 -1.74 16.53
C SER A 75 -1.93 -1.01 15.36
N GLY A 76 -2.13 -1.66 14.21
CA GLY A 76 -2.85 -1.13 13.05
C GLY A 76 -2.13 0.00 12.30
N THR A 77 -0.99 0.47 12.81
CA THR A 77 -0.10 1.41 12.13
C THR A 77 1.29 0.83 12.02
N ALA A 78 1.82 0.78 10.79
CA ALA A 78 3.19 0.41 10.55
C ALA A 78 4.07 1.67 10.55
N HIS A 79 5.19 1.59 11.27
CA HIS A 79 6.19 2.63 11.34
C HIS A 79 7.57 1.98 11.25
N LEU A 80 8.52 2.67 10.61
CA LEU A 80 9.92 2.27 10.69
C LEU A 80 10.44 2.48 12.12
N PRO A 81 11.41 1.67 12.59
CA PRO A 81 11.95 1.76 13.94
C PRO A 81 12.51 3.15 14.28
N ASP A 82 12.98 3.90 13.27
CA ASP A 82 13.51 5.26 13.42
C ASP A 82 12.46 6.27 13.95
N PHE A 83 11.17 5.95 13.86
CA PHE A 83 10.07 6.80 14.33
C PHE A 83 9.52 6.41 15.70
N ILE A 84 10.09 5.41 16.37
CA ILE A 84 9.69 5.01 17.73
C ILE A 84 9.92 6.18 18.70
N GLY A 85 8.94 6.43 19.59
CA GLY A 85 8.96 7.54 20.54
C GLY A 85 8.50 8.89 19.98
N GLN A 86 8.23 8.99 18.67
CA GLN A 86 7.65 10.19 18.07
C GLN A 86 6.12 10.19 18.12
N LEU A 87 5.50 11.35 17.96
CA LEU A 87 4.05 11.47 17.81
C LEU A 87 3.59 10.87 16.47
N CYS A 88 2.55 10.03 16.53
CA CYS A 88 1.95 9.44 15.34
C CYS A 88 1.25 10.51 14.50
N ARG A 89 1.60 10.59 13.20
CA ARG A 89 1.03 11.59 12.28
C ARG A 89 -0.43 11.34 11.94
N VAL A 90 -0.92 10.11 12.11
CA VAL A 90 -2.30 9.71 11.78
C VAL A 90 -3.24 10.07 12.93
N THR A 91 -3.01 9.49 14.10
CA THR A 91 -3.86 9.70 15.28
C THR A 91 -3.62 11.09 15.87
N LYS A 92 -2.37 11.57 15.91
CA LYS A 92 -1.84 12.80 16.53
C LYS A 92 -1.51 12.74 18.02
N PRO A 93 -2.37 12.30 18.96
CA PRO A 93 -2.04 12.32 20.39
C PRO A 93 -1.37 11.03 20.88
N THR A 94 -1.09 10.05 20.01
CA THR A 94 -0.47 8.79 20.42
C THR A 94 1.02 8.76 20.05
N GLU A 95 1.81 8.13 20.91
CA GLU A 95 3.25 7.91 20.70
C GLU A 95 3.48 6.59 19.95
N ILE A 96 4.38 6.60 18.97
CA ILE A 96 4.70 5.43 18.13
C ILE A 96 5.52 4.44 18.95
N GLY A 97 5.09 3.17 18.98
CA GLY A 97 5.81 2.08 19.65
C GLY A 97 5.65 2.04 21.18
N LYS A 98 4.78 2.88 21.75
CA LYS A 98 4.50 2.88 23.18
C LYS A 98 3.72 1.63 23.59
N GLU A 99 4.22 0.91 24.59
CA GLU A 99 3.49 -0.19 25.21
C GLU A 99 2.23 0.36 25.91
N SER A 100 1.09 -0.25 25.63
CA SER A 100 -0.19 0.13 26.23
C SER A 100 -0.99 -1.12 26.54
N ILE A 101 -1.90 -0.99 27.51
CA ILE A 101 -2.78 -2.09 27.96
C ILE A 101 -3.79 -2.48 26.84
N GLY A 102 -3.84 -1.71 25.75
CA GLY A 102 -4.80 -1.87 24.66
C GLY A 102 -6.09 -1.07 24.89
N LEU A 103 -6.96 -1.07 23.88
CA LEU A 103 -8.24 -0.35 23.91
C LEU A 103 -9.20 -0.98 24.92
N ARG A 104 -9.59 -0.23 25.96
CA ARG A 104 -10.61 -0.62 26.93
C ARG A 104 -11.86 0.24 26.79
N ILE A 105 -12.95 -0.36 26.32
CA ILE A 105 -14.23 0.32 26.05
C ILE A 105 -15.45 -0.43 26.61
N SER A 106 -15.27 -1.61 27.24
CA SER A 106 -16.37 -2.38 27.84
C SER A 106 -16.05 -2.84 29.26
N MET A 107 -17.09 -2.95 30.10
CA MET A 107 -16.96 -3.39 31.50
C MET A 107 -16.36 -4.80 31.63
N SER A 108 -16.55 -5.67 30.64
CA SER A 108 -15.96 -7.00 30.57
C SER A 108 -14.42 -7.01 30.57
N GLN A 109 -13.77 -5.90 30.26
CA GLN A 109 -12.30 -5.78 30.23
C GLN A 109 -11.71 -5.36 31.59
N PHE A 110 -12.57 -5.16 32.60
CA PHE A 110 -12.19 -4.76 33.96
C PHE A 110 -12.56 -5.81 35.02
N CYS A 111 -13.20 -6.91 34.62
CA CYS A 111 -13.51 -8.05 35.48
C CYS A 111 -12.35 -9.04 35.54
#